data_AF-A0A9Q1I8D8-F1
#
_entry.id   AF-A0A9Q1I8D8-F1
#
_cell.length_a   1.000
_cell.length_b   1.000
_cell.length_c   1.000
_cell.angle_alpha   90.00
_cell.angle_beta   90.00
_cell.angle_gamma   90.00
#
_symmetry.space_group_name_H-M   'P 1'
#
loop_
_entity.id
_entity.type
_entity.pdbx_description
1 polymer ?
#
loop_
_entity_poly.entity_id
_entity_poly.type
_entity_poly.pdbx_seq_one_letter_code
_entity_poly.pdbx_strand_id
1 'polypeptide(L)'
;MRGGSSYGDRDRDRGRDRGPRFGSSRGTPTKKFGNPGERLRKKKWDLDELPKFEKNFYTEHPDVQRMSQYELEEFRRKKEITIRGSGCPKPVTSFSQAHFPQYVMDVLMQQNFKEPTSIQAQGFPLALSGRDMVGIAQTGSGKTLSYLLPAIVHINHQPYLERGDGPICLVLAPTRELAQQVQQVAFEYGKSSRIKSTCVYGGAPKGPQIRDLERGKEQDGD
;
A
#
# COMPACT_ATOMS: atom_id res chain seq x y z
N MET A 1 67.91 42.18 -47.65
CA MET A 1 69.04 41.27 -47.95
C MET A 1 70.07 41.40 -46.84
N ARG A 2 70.50 40.25 -46.26
CA ARG A 2 71.75 39.93 -45.52
C ARG A 2 72.38 41.07 -44.69
N GLY A 3 72.58 40.98 -43.37
CA GLY A 3 73.05 39.87 -42.53
C GLY A 3 74.14 40.44 -41.60
N GLY A 4 74.35 39.89 -40.41
CA GLY A 4 75.48 40.27 -39.55
C GLY A 4 75.22 40.14 -38.05
N SER A 5 75.91 39.20 -37.43
CA SER A 5 75.84 38.74 -36.03
C SER A 5 76.36 39.76 -35.00
N SER A 6 75.87 39.68 -33.76
CA SER A 6 76.69 39.98 -32.56
C SER A 6 76.15 39.29 -31.30
N TYR A 7 77.08 38.80 -30.49
CA TYR A 7 76.95 38.00 -29.28
C TYR A 7 76.61 38.86 -28.04
N GLY A 8 75.97 38.25 -27.02
CA GLY A 8 75.96 38.80 -25.67
C GLY A 8 74.89 38.22 -24.73
N ASP A 9 75.33 37.24 -23.93
CA ASP A 9 74.89 36.86 -22.56
C ASP A 9 73.41 36.88 -22.14
N ARG A 10 72.97 35.74 -21.58
CA ARG A 10 72.29 35.67 -20.26
C ARG A 10 72.03 34.22 -19.82
N ASP A 11 72.73 33.87 -18.75
CA ASP A 11 72.26 33.10 -17.59
C ASP A 11 71.57 31.74 -17.82
N ARG A 12 72.38 30.70 -17.68
CA ARG A 12 71.91 29.36 -17.27
C ARG A 12 71.66 29.38 -15.78
N ASP A 13 70.39 29.40 -15.37
CA ASP A 13 70.02 28.92 -14.04
C ASP A 13 69.25 27.60 -14.15
N ARG A 14 69.77 26.62 -13.40
CA ARG A 14 69.44 25.20 -13.51
C ARG A 14 68.06 24.91 -12.93
N GLY A 15 67.33 24.06 -13.66
CA GLY A 15 66.00 23.58 -13.30
C GLY A 15 65.97 22.96 -11.91
N ARG A 16 65.00 23.41 -11.12
CA ARG A 16 64.67 22.87 -9.81
C ARG A 16 63.64 21.77 -10.00
N ASP A 17 64.01 20.56 -9.58
CA ASP A 17 63.18 19.38 -9.51
C ASP A 17 61.79 19.64 -8.90
N ARG A 18 60.74 19.29 -9.64
CA ARG A 18 59.42 19.04 -9.09
C ARG A 18 58.91 17.70 -9.61
N GLY A 19 59.20 16.64 -8.87
CA GLY A 19 58.50 15.37 -9.01
C GLY A 19 56.99 15.53 -8.75
N PRO A 20 56.13 14.71 -9.35
CA PRO A 20 54.69 14.83 -9.19
C PRO A 20 54.27 14.39 -7.77
N ARG A 21 53.78 15.35 -6.98
CA ARG A 21 53.08 15.08 -5.71
C ARG A 21 51.74 14.39 -6.03
N PHE A 22 51.67 13.09 -5.79
CA PHE A 22 50.40 12.38 -5.61
C PHE A 22 49.66 12.97 -4.41
N GLY A 23 48.63 13.78 -4.68
CA GLY A 23 47.71 14.29 -3.67
C GLY A 23 46.71 13.21 -3.28
N SER A 24 46.86 12.68 -2.08
CA SER A 24 45.91 11.73 -1.49
C SER A 24 44.68 12.46 -0.92
N SER A 25 43.51 11.98 -1.31
CA SER A 25 42.24 11.95 -0.56
C SER A 25 41.52 13.25 -0.17
N ARG A 26 40.35 13.45 -0.80
CA ARG A 26 39.08 13.68 -0.08
C ARG A 26 37.98 12.89 -0.77
N GLY A 27 37.94 11.59 -0.47
CA GLY A 27 36.77 10.78 -0.77
C GLY A 27 35.57 11.35 -0.02
N THR A 28 34.54 11.75 -0.76
CA THR A 28 33.22 12.06 -0.20
C THR A 28 32.80 10.87 0.65
N PRO A 29 32.38 11.05 1.92
CA PRO A 29 31.96 9.93 2.74
C PRO A 29 30.78 9.27 2.03
N THR A 30 30.97 8.05 1.53
CA THR A 30 29.88 7.20 1.11
C THR A 30 29.02 7.03 2.35
N LYS A 31 27.86 7.70 2.40
CA LYS A 31 26.87 7.49 3.45
C LYS A 31 26.53 6.01 3.40
N LYS A 32 27.14 5.21 4.29
CA LYS A 32 26.70 3.85 4.58
C LYS A 32 25.21 3.98 4.89
N PHE A 33 24.38 3.48 3.98
CA PHE A 33 22.98 3.26 4.28
C PHE A 33 22.98 2.24 5.42
N GLY A 34 22.71 2.71 6.65
CA GLY A 34 22.49 1.82 7.80
C GLY A 34 21.39 0.83 7.46
N ASN A 35 21.36 -0.32 8.15
CA ASN A 35 20.38 -1.34 7.83
C ASN A 35 18.95 -0.75 7.92
N PRO A 36 18.05 -1.11 6.98
CA PRO A 36 16.67 -0.71 7.04
C PRO A 36 16.09 -1.04 8.41
N GLY A 37 15.63 -0.03 9.14
CA GLY A 37 15.04 -0.21 10.46
C GLY A 37 15.94 0.08 11.67
N GLU A 38 17.25 0.30 11.51
CA GLU A 38 18.17 0.57 12.63
C GLU A 38 17.78 1.79 13.49
N ARG A 39 17.05 2.74 12.91
CA ARG A 39 16.59 3.96 13.59
C ARG A 39 15.11 3.90 13.99
N LEU A 40 14.44 2.77 13.82
CA LEU A 40 13.06 2.63 14.25
C LEU A 40 13.02 2.59 15.78
N ARG A 41 12.28 3.51 16.37
CA ARG A 41 11.98 3.46 17.81
C ARG A 41 11.05 2.29 18.06
N LYS A 42 11.38 1.41 19.00
CA LYS A 42 10.42 0.39 19.47
C LYS A 42 9.22 1.11 20.07
N LYS A 43 8.05 0.94 19.47
CA LYS A 43 6.80 1.49 20.00
C LYS A 43 6.41 0.67 21.23
N LYS A 44 6.22 1.33 22.37
CA LYS A 44 5.55 0.73 23.53
C LYS A 44 4.05 0.82 23.26
N TRP A 45 3.37 -0.31 23.32
CA TRP A 45 1.93 -0.39 23.13
C TRP A 45 1.29 -0.36 24.50
N ASP A 46 0.76 0.80 24.90
CA ASP A 46 -0.14 0.87 26.03
C ASP A 46 -1.54 0.57 25.50
N LEU A 47 -2.05 -0.63 25.81
CA LEU A 47 -3.34 -1.09 25.28
C LEU A 47 -4.52 -0.32 25.85
N ASP A 48 -4.36 0.32 27.02
CA ASP A 48 -5.43 1.06 27.70
C ASP A 48 -5.56 2.49 27.14
N GLU A 49 -4.50 3.03 26.56
CA GLU A 49 -4.48 4.35 25.89
C GLU A 49 -4.86 4.28 24.39
N LEU A 50 -4.99 3.07 23.82
CA LEU A 50 -5.34 2.94 22.42
C LEU A 50 -6.80 3.33 22.17
N PRO A 51 -7.10 4.12 21.11
CA PRO A 51 -8.47 4.36 20.69
C PRO A 51 -9.21 3.05 20.46
N LYS A 52 -10.49 3.01 20.85
CA LYS A 52 -11.36 1.87 20.53
C LYS A 52 -11.45 1.74 19.01
N PHE A 53 -11.17 0.54 18.51
CA PHE A 53 -11.19 0.22 17.09
C PHE A 53 -12.30 -0.79 16.86
N GLU A 54 -13.38 -0.35 16.20
CA GLU A 54 -14.46 -1.25 15.79
C GLU A 54 -13.93 -2.19 14.69
N LYS A 55 -14.21 -3.49 14.83
CA LYS A 55 -13.68 -4.52 13.92
C LYS A 55 -14.75 -5.26 13.16
N ASN A 56 -15.94 -5.43 13.76
CA ASN A 56 -16.98 -6.27 13.19
C ASN A 56 -18.10 -5.40 12.62
N PHE A 57 -18.05 -5.21 11.32
CA PHE A 57 -19.06 -4.47 10.56
C PHE A 57 -20.04 -5.40 9.85
N TYR A 58 -19.84 -6.72 9.96
CA TYR A 58 -20.63 -7.69 9.23
C TYR A 58 -21.93 -8.02 9.95
N THR A 59 -23.04 -7.73 9.27
CA THR A 59 -24.36 -8.25 9.64
C THR A 59 -24.81 -9.21 8.55
N GLU A 60 -25.06 -10.47 8.92
CA GLU A 60 -25.45 -11.50 7.96
C GLU A 60 -26.84 -11.19 7.36
N HIS A 61 -26.95 -11.20 6.03
CA HIS A 61 -28.21 -10.94 5.33
C HIS A 61 -29.24 -12.06 5.62
N PRO A 62 -30.54 -11.76 5.76
CA PRO A 62 -31.58 -12.77 6.07
C PRO A 62 -31.56 -13.99 5.13
N ASP A 63 -31.34 -13.79 3.83
CA ASP A 63 -31.22 -14.88 2.86
C ASP A 63 -30.01 -15.79 3.11
N VAL A 64 -28.90 -15.22 3.57
CA VAL A 64 -27.69 -15.97 3.93
C VAL A 64 -27.92 -16.71 5.26
N GLN A 65 -28.60 -16.09 6.23
CA GLN A 65 -28.99 -16.74 7.48
C GLN A 65 -29.88 -17.97 7.22
N ARG A 66 -30.86 -17.84 6.31
CA ARG A 66 -31.79 -18.92 5.94
C ARG A 66 -31.17 -20.04 5.10
N MET A 67 -29.99 -19.82 4.52
CA MET A 67 -29.29 -20.84 3.72
C MET A 67 -29.04 -22.09 4.55
N SER A 68 -29.58 -23.21 4.08
CA SER A 68 -29.40 -24.52 4.71
C SER A 68 -27.96 -25.00 4.59
N GLN A 69 -27.58 -25.97 5.43
CA GLN A 69 -26.24 -26.56 5.38
C GLN A 69 -25.93 -27.20 4.01
N TYR A 70 -26.93 -27.86 3.41
CA TYR A 70 -26.81 -28.46 2.09
C TYR A 70 -26.56 -27.41 0.99
N GLU A 71 -27.34 -26.33 0.97
CA GLU A 71 -27.17 -25.24 -0.01
C GLU A 71 -25.81 -24.55 0.15
N LEU A 72 -25.36 -24.38 1.39
CA LEU A 72 -24.04 -23.82 1.71
C LEU A 72 -22.90 -24.68 1.16
N GLU A 73 -22.97 -25.99 1.40
CA GLU A 73 -21.96 -26.95 0.93
C GLU A 73 -21.97 -27.06 -0.59
N GLU A 74 -23.16 -27.12 -1.20
CA GLU A 74 -23.31 -27.13 -2.66
C GLU A 74 -22.79 -25.85 -3.32
N PHE A 75 -23.05 -24.68 -2.72
CA PHE A 75 -22.52 -23.42 -3.22
C PHE A 75 -20.99 -23.39 -3.15
N ARG A 76 -20.41 -23.78 -2.00
CA ARG A 76 -18.96 -23.86 -1.82
C ARG A 76 -18.34 -24.85 -2.80
N ARG A 77 -18.95 -26.03 -2.99
CA ARG A 77 -18.52 -27.03 -3.97
C ARG A 77 -18.53 -26.46 -5.40
N LYS A 78 -19.64 -25.82 -5.81
CA LYS A 78 -19.79 -25.22 -7.14
C LYS A 78 -18.80 -24.09 -7.41
N LYS A 79 -18.46 -23.29 -6.39
CA LYS A 79 -17.50 -22.17 -6.50
C LYS A 79 -16.06 -22.58 -6.15
N GLU A 80 -15.82 -23.87 -5.90
CA GLU A 80 -14.50 -24.43 -5.52
C GLU A 80 -13.89 -23.79 -4.25
N ILE A 81 -14.74 -23.45 -3.29
CA ILE A 81 -14.37 -22.81 -2.03
C ILE A 81 -14.11 -23.89 -0.99
N THR A 82 -12.92 -23.87 -0.39
CA THR A 82 -12.56 -24.70 0.76
C THR A 82 -12.26 -23.81 1.96
N ILE A 83 -12.77 -24.18 3.13
CA ILE A 83 -12.52 -23.47 4.40
C ILE A 83 -11.64 -24.32 5.30
N ARG A 84 -10.64 -23.68 5.91
CA ARG A 84 -9.85 -24.25 7.01
C ARG A 84 -9.97 -23.32 8.22
N GLY A 85 -10.28 -23.89 9.38
CA GLY A 85 -10.53 -23.15 10.63
C GLY A 85 -12.02 -23.10 11.00
N SER A 86 -12.31 -22.49 12.15
CA SER A 86 -13.67 -22.38 12.71
C SER A 86 -14.23 -20.96 12.60
N GLY A 87 -15.55 -20.82 12.73
CA GLY A 87 -16.25 -19.53 12.78
C GLY A 87 -16.23 -18.73 11.47
N CYS A 88 -15.98 -19.38 10.33
CA CYS A 88 -16.01 -18.71 9.02
C CYS A 88 -17.48 -18.39 8.66
N PRO A 89 -17.85 -17.12 8.41
CA PRO A 89 -19.20 -16.76 7.99
C PRO A 89 -19.62 -17.50 6.71
N LYS A 90 -20.92 -17.61 6.48
CA LYS A 90 -21.44 -18.14 5.21
C LYS A 90 -21.04 -17.21 4.06
N PRO A 91 -20.78 -17.74 2.85
CA PRO A 91 -20.47 -16.92 1.69
C PRO A 91 -21.72 -16.17 1.24
N VAL A 92 -21.52 -14.97 0.71
CA VAL A 92 -22.56 -14.20 0.02
C VAL A 92 -22.65 -14.65 -1.43
N THR A 93 -23.86 -14.78 -1.97
CA THR A 93 -24.10 -15.19 -3.36
C THR A 93 -24.31 -13.99 -4.30
N SER A 94 -24.64 -12.82 -3.74
CA SER A 94 -24.76 -11.55 -4.47
C SER A 94 -24.09 -10.40 -3.70
N PHE A 95 -23.80 -9.28 -4.38
CA PHE A 95 -23.24 -8.09 -3.71
C PHE A 95 -24.20 -7.46 -2.70
N SER A 96 -25.52 -7.52 -2.94
CA SER A 96 -26.53 -6.99 -2.02
C SER A 96 -26.52 -7.67 -0.65
N GLN A 97 -26.16 -8.95 -0.60
CA GLN A 97 -26.07 -9.72 0.64
C GLN A 97 -24.83 -9.40 1.50
N ALA A 98 -23.83 -8.73 0.92
CA ALA A 98 -22.65 -8.30 1.67
C ALA A 98 -22.93 -7.10 2.59
N HIS A 99 -24.10 -6.45 2.44
CA HIS A 99 -24.47 -5.24 3.18
C HIS A 99 -23.39 -4.14 3.11
N PHE A 100 -22.77 -3.99 1.93
CA PHE A 100 -21.88 -2.87 1.71
C PHE A 100 -22.67 -1.55 1.79
N PRO A 101 -22.05 -0.49 2.34
CA PRO A 101 -22.62 0.86 2.28
C PRO A 101 -22.86 1.31 0.84
N GLN A 102 -23.81 2.24 0.67
CA GLN A 102 -24.25 2.69 -0.66
C GLN A 102 -23.09 3.17 -1.54
N TYR A 103 -22.13 3.91 -0.97
CA TYR A 103 -20.97 4.41 -1.70
C TYR A 103 -20.06 3.31 -2.30
N VAL A 104 -20.05 2.09 -1.72
CA VAL A 104 -19.35 0.93 -2.29
C VAL A 104 -20.23 0.24 -3.33
N MET A 105 -21.54 0.14 -3.07
CA MET A 105 -22.50 -0.43 -4.01
C MET A 105 -22.56 0.36 -5.32
N ASP A 106 -22.51 1.70 -5.25
CA ASP A 106 -22.49 2.59 -6.42
C ASP A 106 -21.26 2.31 -7.29
N VAL A 107 -20.09 2.09 -6.68
CA VAL A 107 -18.86 1.76 -7.41
C VAL A 107 -18.98 0.37 -8.06
N LEU A 108 -19.52 -0.62 -7.35
CA LEU A 108 -19.76 -1.96 -7.90
C LEU A 108 -20.72 -1.92 -9.11
N MET A 109 -21.77 -1.09 -9.05
CA MET A 109 -22.71 -0.90 -10.13
C MET A 109 -22.07 -0.20 -11.34
N GLN A 110 -21.25 0.83 -11.12
CA GLN A 110 -20.52 1.52 -12.20
C GLN A 110 -19.57 0.59 -12.96
N GLN A 111 -19.03 -0.42 -12.28
CA GLN A 111 -18.13 -1.42 -12.87
C GLN A 111 -18.88 -2.57 -13.56
N ASN A 112 -20.23 -2.56 -13.53
CA ASN A 112 -21.09 -3.59 -14.12
C ASN A 112 -20.78 -5.02 -13.62
N PHE A 113 -20.35 -5.18 -12.37
CA PHE A 113 -20.17 -6.50 -11.79
C PHE A 113 -21.51 -7.15 -11.46
N LYS A 114 -21.75 -8.34 -12.02
CA LYS A 114 -23.02 -9.07 -11.84
C LYS A 114 -23.08 -9.84 -10.53
N GLU A 115 -22.00 -10.51 -10.18
CA GLU A 115 -21.90 -11.36 -8.99
C GLU A 115 -20.48 -11.36 -8.43
N PRO A 116 -20.30 -11.61 -7.11
CA PRO A 116 -18.98 -11.77 -6.53
C PRO A 116 -18.28 -13.02 -7.08
N THR A 117 -16.96 -12.93 -7.26
CA THR A 117 -16.11 -14.10 -7.56
C THR A 117 -16.04 -15.03 -6.35
N SER A 118 -15.56 -16.27 -6.52
CA SER A 118 -15.48 -17.24 -5.40
C SER A 118 -14.73 -16.72 -4.17
N ILE A 119 -13.60 -16.03 -4.39
CA ILE A 119 -12.81 -15.46 -3.29
C ILE A 119 -13.47 -14.24 -2.65
N GLN A 120 -14.24 -13.48 -3.42
CA GLN A 120 -15.02 -12.34 -2.93
C GLN A 120 -16.24 -12.80 -2.11
N ALA A 121 -16.99 -13.78 -2.64
CA ALA A 121 -18.18 -14.35 -2.02
C ALA A 121 -17.92 -14.81 -0.59
N GLN A 122 -16.79 -15.48 -0.37
CA GLN A 122 -16.40 -15.93 0.97
C GLN A 122 -15.54 -14.90 1.73
N GLY A 123 -14.74 -14.11 1.01
CA GLY A 123 -13.78 -13.17 1.59
C GLY A 123 -14.43 -11.91 2.16
N PHE A 124 -15.46 -11.36 1.50
CA PHE A 124 -16.16 -10.17 2.01
C PHE A 124 -16.74 -10.36 3.41
N PRO A 125 -17.60 -11.36 3.68
CA PRO A 125 -18.18 -11.51 5.01
C PRO A 125 -17.10 -11.84 6.06
N LEU A 126 -16.05 -12.58 5.68
CA LEU A 126 -14.94 -12.86 6.59
C LEU A 126 -14.12 -11.61 6.95
N ALA A 127 -13.77 -10.78 5.97
CA ALA A 127 -13.02 -9.55 6.20
C ALA A 127 -13.86 -8.47 6.92
N LEU A 128 -15.14 -8.34 6.58
CA LEU A 128 -16.06 -7.43 7.27
C LEU A 128 -16.31 -7.85 8.73
N SER A 129 -16.18 -9.13 9.06
CA SER A 129 -16.25 -9.63 10.44
C SER A 129 -15.03 -9.29 11.30
N GLY A 130 -13.99 -8.67 10.71
CA GLY A 130 -12.79 -8.22 11.42
C GLY A 130 -11.83 -9.35 11.81
N ARG A 131 -11.95 -10.52 11.18
CA ARG A 131 -11.12 -11.69 11.45
C ARG A 131 -9.87 -11.72 10.58
N ASP A 132 -8.78 -12.15 11.18
CA ASP A 132 -7.57 -12.49 10.44
C ASP A 132 -7.85 -13.67 9.49
N MET A 133 -7.37 -13.55 8.25
CA MET A 133 -7.66 -14.53 7.22
C MET A 133 -6.51 -14.71 6.23
N VAL A 134 -6.44 -15.90 5.63
CA VAL A 134 -5.58 -16.21 4.49
C VAL A 134 -6.46 -16.59 3.31
N GLY A 135 -6.49 -15.73 2.28
CA GLY A 135 -7.25 -15.96 1.05
C GLY A 135 -6.36 -16.47 -0.08
N ILE A 136 -6.59 -17.71 -0.53
CA ILE A 136 -5.84 -18.30 -1.64
C ILE A 136 -6.80 -18.47 -2.83
N ALA A 137 -6.44 -17.87 -3.96
CA ALA A 137 -7.16 -18.02 -5.22
C ALA A 137 -6.21 -17.71 -6.40
N GLN A 138 -6.56 -18.19 -7.60
CA GLN A 138 -5.75 -17.97 -8.81
C GLN A 138 -5.61 -16.48 -9.18
N THR A 139 -4.62 -16.13 -10.01
CA THR A 139 -4.48 -14.78 -10.57
C THR A 139 -5.73 -14.40 -11.38
N GLY A 140 -6.13 -13.13 -11.35
CA GLY A 140 -7.35 -12.67 -12.03
C GLY A 140 -8.68 -13.00 -11.33
N SER A 141 -8.67 -13.70 -10.18
CA SER A 141 -9.89 -14.06 -9.44
C SER A 141 -10.54 -12.91 -8.64
N GLY A 142 -10.06 -11.68 -8.75
CA GLY A 142 -10.64 -10.54 -8.02
C GLY A 142 -10.20 -10.41 -6.55
N LYS A 143 -9.07 -11.00 -6.16
CA LYS A 143 -8.47 -10.89 -4.81
C LYS A 143 -8.30 -9.44 -4.34
N THR A 144 -7.90 -8.54 -5.24
CA THR A 144 -7.66 -7.12 -4.92
C THR A 144 -8.90 -6.47 -4.29
N LEU A 145 -10.06 -6.60 -4.93
CA LEU A 145 -11.31 -6.07 -4.39
C LEU A 145 -11.76 -6.81 -3.13
N SER A 146 -11.40 -8.09 -2.99
CA SER A 146 -11.77 -8.92 -1.83
C SER A 146 -11.25 -8.35 -0.51
N TYR A 147 -10.10 -7.66 -0.51
CA TYR A 147 -9.59 -6.97 0.67
C TYR A 147 -9.79 -5.45 0.61
N LEU A 148 -9.82 -4.82 -0.57
CA LEU A 148 -9.99 -3.36 -0.67
C LEU A 148 -11.40 -2.89 -0.30
N LEU A 149 -12.46 -3.58 -0.73
CA LEU A 149 -13.83 -3.14 -0.40
C LEU A 149 -14.12 -3.23 1.09
N PRO A 150 -13.78 -4.34 1.79
CA PRO A 150 -13.84 -4.36 3.25
C PRO A 150 -12.94 -3.29 3.88
N ALA A 151 -11.73 -3.06 3.38
CA ALA A 151 -10.85 -2.02 3.93
C ALA A 151 -11.48 -0.61 3.83
N ILE A 152 -12.17 -0.28 2.74
CA ILE A 152 -12.90 0.98 2.60
C ILE A 152 -14.00 1.10 3.65
N VAL A 153 -14.76 0.02 3.89
CA VAL A 153 -15.77 0.00 4.97
C VAL A 153 -15.11 0.20 6.33
N HIS A 154 -14.02 -0.51 6.60
CA HIS A 154 -13.26 -0.40 7.85
C HIS A 154 -12.77 1.03 8.08
N ILE A 155 -12.18 1.68 7.07
CA ILE A 155 -11.68 3.07 7.13
C ILE A 155 -12.81 4.04 7.49
N ASN A 156 -13.94 3.97 6.80
CA ASN A 156 -15.05 4.92 6.98
C ASN A 156 -15.77 4.79 8.33
N HIS A 157 -15.55 3.70 9.07
CA HIS A 157 -16.08 3.53 10.43
C HIS A 157 -15.08 3.93 11.52
N GLN A 158 -13.89 4.40 11.14
CA GLN A 158 -12.93 4.96 12.09
C GLN A 158 -13.06 6.49 12.16
N PRO A 159 -12.58 7.12 13.25
CA PRO A 159 -12.41 8.56 13.30
C PRO A 159 -11.56 9.09 12.14
N TYR A 160 -11.89 10.29 11.66
CA TYR A 160 -11.12 10.97 10.63
C TYR A 160 -9.66 11.20 11.06
N LEU A 161 -8.76 11.11 10.08
CA LEU A 161 -7.32 11.26 10.33
C LEU A 161 -6.94 12.69 10.72
N GLU A 162 -6.20 12.82 11.82
CA GLU A 162 -5.62 14.07 12.28
C GLU A 162 -4.21 14.31 11.70
N ARG A 163 -3.58 15.43 12.08
CA ARG A 163 -2.33 15.88 11.47
C ARG A 163 -1.21 15.12 12.14
N GLY A 164 -0.47 14.33 11.36
CA GLY A 164 0.58 13.47 11.90
C GLY A 164 0.14 12.01 12.10
N ASP A 165 -1.13 11.69 11.82
CA ASP A 165 -1.58 10.30 11.82
C ASP A 165 -1.02 9.52 10.64
N GLY A 166 -0.86 8.22 10.85
CA GLY A 166 -0.50 7.25 9.81
C GLY A 166 -1.73 6.71 9.09
N PRO A 167 -1.53 5.86 8.06
CA PRO A 167 -2.63 5.24 7.35
C PRO A 167 -3.38 4.23 8.23
N ILE A 168 -4.70 4.15 8.07
CA ILE A 168 -5.55 3.14 8.72
C ILE A 168 -5.36 1.77 8.06
N CYS A 169 -5.26 1.74 6.73
CA CYS A 169 -5.03 0.53 5.95
C CYS A 169 -3.63 0.55 5.32
N LEU A 170 -2.88 -0.55 5.50
CA LEU A 170 -1.57 -0.75 4.89
C LEU A 170 -1.59 -2.04 4.06
N VAL A 171 -1.33 -1.91 2.76
CA VAL A 171 -1.17 -3.05 1.86
C VAL A 171 0.29 -3.17 1.46
N LEU A 172 0.87 -4.36 1.67
CA LEU A 172 2.24 -4.66 1.30
C LEU A 172 2.25 -5.50 0.01
N ALA A 173 3.08 -5.09 -0.95
CA ALA A 173 3.26 -5.81 -2.21
C ALA A 173 4.75 -6.09 -2.48
N PRO A 174 5.10 -7.20 -3.14
CA PRO A 174 6.48 -7.61 -3.38
C PRO A 174 7.23 -6.76 -4.41
N THR A 175 6.52 -6.08 -5.32
CA THR A 175 7.12 -5.28 -6.40
C THR A 175 6.48 -3.89 -6.49
N ARG A 176 7.19 -2.95 -7.10
CA ARG A 176 6.74 -1.55 -7.26
C ARG A 176 5.51 -1.48 -8.15
N GLU A 177 5.55 -2.22 -9.24
CA GLU A 177 4.54 -2.26 -10.28
C GLU A 177 3.23 -2.81 -9.71
N LEU A 178 3.31 -3.87 -8.90
CA LEU A 178 2.14 -4.43 -8.24
C LEU A 178 1.58 -3.47 -7.18
N ALA A 179 2.43 -2.79 -6.41
CA ALA A 179 2.00 -1.79 -5.44
C ALA A 179 1.25 -0.63 -6.13
N GLN A 180 1.76 -0.15 -7.27
CA GLN A 180 1.11 0.88 -8.07
C GLN A 180 -0.24 0.40 -8.65
N GLN A 181 -0.30 -0.83 -9.16
CA GLN A 181 -1.56 -1.41 -9.63
C GLN A 181 -2.62 -1.47 -8.53
N VAL A 182 -2.24 -1.92 -7.33
CA VAL A 182 -3.16 -1.95 -6.18
C VAL A 182 -3.58 -0.54 -5.77
N GLN A 183 -2.66 0.43 -5.74
CA GLN A 183 -2.99 1.81 -5.40
C GLN A 183 -3.94 2.45 -6.41
N GLN A 184 -3.80 2.15 -7.70
CA GLN A 184 -4.71 2.64 -8.74
C GLN A 184 -6.13 2.11 -8.50
N VAL A 185 -6.29 0.82 -8.21
CA VAL A 185 -7.59 0.25 -7.84
C VAL A 185 -8.11 0.89 -6.54
N ALA A 186 -7.26 1.06 -5.52
CA ALA A 186 -7.68 1.71 -4.28
C ALA A 186 -8.12 3.17 -4.50
N PHE A 187 -7.48 3.89 -5.42
CA PHE A 187 -7.86 5.26 -5.78
C PHE A 187 -9.22 5.30 -6.48
N GLU A 188 -9.45 4.43 -7.46
CA GLU A 188 -10.72 4.35 -8.19
C GLU A 188 -11.90 4.05 -7.27
N TYR A 189 -11.73 3.09 -6.35
CA TYR A 189 -12.80 2.63 -5.47
C TYR A 189 -12.92 3.46 -4.18
N GLY A 190 -11.84 4.14 -3.76
CA GLY A 190 -11.83 5.03 -2.58
C GLY A 190 -12.36 6.43 -2.86
N LYS A 191 -12.39 6.86 -4.13
CA LYS A 191 -12.82 8.22 -4.51
C LYS A 191 -14.26 8.54 -4.10
N SER A 192 -15.18 7.59 -4.23
CA SER A 192 -16.58 7.77 -3.79
C SER A 192 -16.71 7.93 -2.27
N SER A 193 -15.70 7.49 -1.53
CA SER A 193 -15.65 7.43 -0.07
C SER A 193 -14.79 8.53 0.55
N ARG A 194 -14.27 9.48 -0.24
CA ARG A 194 -13.31 10.53 0.21
C ARG A 194 -12.00 9.99 0.79
N ILE A 195 -11.69 8.70 0.57
CA ILE A 195 -10.46 8.07 1.05
C ILE A 195 -9.30 8.44 0.13
N LYS A 196 -8.18 8.82 0.75
CA LYS A 196 -6.90 9.06 0.05
C LYS A 196 -6.02 7.82 0.10
N SER A 197 -5.33 7.52 -1.00
CA SER A 197 -4.34 6.45 -1.09
C SER A 197 -3.03 6.98 -1.66
N THR A 198 -1.90 6.43 -1.20
CA THR A 198 -0.57 6.73 -1.73
C THR A 198 0.23 5.43 -1.88
N CYS A 199 1.20 5.43 -2.80
CA CYS A 199 2.06 4.28 -3.04
C CYS A 199 3.51 4.64 -2.66
N VAL A 200 4.05 3.92 -1.68
CA VAL A 200 5.40 4.16 -1.14
C VAL A 200 6.33 3.05 -1.59
N TYR A 201 7.37 3.40 -2.34
CA TYR A 201 8.33 2.43 -2.87
C TYR A 201 9.69 3.09 -3.17
N GLY A 202 10.75 2.28 -3.10
CA GLY A 202 12.13 2.73 -3.36
C GLY A 202 12.37 3.12 -4.81
N GLY A 203 13.49 3.82 -5.08
CA GLY A 203 13.93 4.15 -6.45
C GLY A 203 13.14 5.25 -7.18
N ALA A 204 12.09 5.80 -6.55
CA ALA A 204 11.45 7.05 -6.96
C ALA A 204 11.84 8.20 -5.99
N PRO A 205 11.68 9.47 -6.41
CA PRO A 205 11.92 10.61 -5.53
C PRO A 205 11.10 10.54 -4.25
N LYS A 206 11.74 10.72 -3.09
CA LYS A 206 11.09 10.62 -1.77
C LYS A 206 10.15 11.80 -1.47
N GLY A 207 10.46 12.98 -1.99
CA GLY A 207 9.74 14.22 -1.67
C GLY A 207 8.22 14.13 -1.90
N PRO A 208 7.75 13.71 -3.10
CA PRO A 208 6.33 13.51 -3.36
C PRO A 208 5.67 12.51 -2.40
N GLN A 209 6.29 11.34 -2.16
CA GLN A 209 5.74 10.32 -1.26
C GLN A 209 5.63 10.81 0.19
N ILE A 210 6.64 11.53 0.69
CA ILE A 210 6.62 12.14 2.02
C ILE A 210 5.47 13.15 2.13
N ARG A 211 5.33 14.03 1.14
CA ARG A 211 4.27 15.03 1.12
C ARG A 211 2.88 14.40 1.07
N ASP A 212 2.70 13.30 0.34
CA ASP A 212 1.42 12.60 0.28
C ASP A 212 1.06 11.95 1.61
N LEU A 213 2.04 11.41 2.33
CA LEU A 213 1.87 10.90 3.70
C LEU A 213 1.52 12.03 4.68
N GLU A 214 2.21 13.17 4.63
CA GLU A 214 1.92 14.33 5.49
C GLU A 214 0.55 14.96 5.19
N ARG A 215 0.09 14.88 3.94
CA ARG A 215 -1.23 15.34 3.49
C ARG A 215 -2.35 14.33 3.74
N GLY A 216 -2.06 13.19 4.37
CA GLY A 216 -2.97 12.05 4.58
C GLY A 216 -4.28 12.35 5.30
N LYS A 217 -4.50 13.58 5.77
CA LYS A 217 -5.80 14.08 6.22
C LYS A 217 -6.86 13.97 5.12
N GLU A 218 -8.02 13.44 5.45
CA GLU A 218 -9.23 13.70 4.69
C GLU A 218 -9.52 15.22 4.75
N GLN A 219 -9.80 15.85 3.62
CA GLN A 219 -10.13 17.28 3.61
C GLN A 219 -11.63 17.39 3.86
N ASP A 220 -12.00 18.12 4.92
CA ASP A 220 -13.35 18.64 5.08
C ASP A 220 -13.69 19.46 3.83
N GLY A 221 -14.74 19.06 3.13
CA GLY A 221 -15.37 19.92 2.14
C GLY A 221 -16.27 20.90 2.86
N ASP A 222 -16.06 22.19 2.62
CA ASP A 222 -17.11 23.22 2.79
C ASP A 222 -18.43 22.80 2.13
#